data_AF-A0A5S5CZF6-F1
#
_entry.id   AF-A0A5S5CZF6-F1
#
_cell.length_a   1.000
_cell.length_b   1.000
_cell.length_c   1.000
_cell.angle_alpha   90.00
_cell.angle_beta   90.00
_cell.angle_gamma   90.00
#
_symmetry.space_group_name_H-M   'P 1'
#
loop_
_entity.id
_entity.type
_entity.pdbx_description
1 polymer ?
#
loop_
_entity_poly.entity_id
_entity_poly.type
_entity_poly.pdbx_seq_one_letter_code
_entity_poly.pdbx_strand_id
1 'polypeptide(L)'
;MAAVSIKETVGQSFLYGNNSDGSVADCRGTRDMLDAVEIRERTEADLPGCVAALRAVHAADGYPTWWPADPAGWLDPAGTAAAWVAVDEAGAPRGHVCVVRGVDDPVAAAAAGVPTGDLVAISRLFVDPAVRGRGLGLGTALLAAAQAWAGGHGRQLVLDVVDDGGPAVDLYERLRWRLVDRRQADWITPEGIRHPVRIYLAPTGAASGTADRRDRSRFDELT
;
A
#
# COMPACT_ATOMS: atom_id res chain seq x y z
N MET A 1 -8.69 10.38 10.26
CA MET A 1 -7.53 9.61 9.70
C MET A 1 -6.87 10.44 8.60
N ALA A 2 -5.67 10.11 8.10
CA ALA A 2 -5.15 10.80 6.90
C ALA A 2 -5.30 9.85 5.71
N ALA A 3 -5.90 10.34 4.62
CA ALA A 3 -6.15 9.53 3.43
C ALA A 3 -4.87 8.88 2.89
N VAL A 4 -5.02 7.70 2.33
CA VAL A 4 -3.95 6.93 1.71
C VAL A 4 -3.83 7.35 0.24
N SER A 5 -2.76 8.03 -0.16
CA SER A 5 -2.59 8.56 -1.52
C SER A 5 -1.32 8.03 -2.19
N ILE A 6 -1.50 7.26 -3.27
CA ILE A 6 -0.45 6.97 -4.25
C ILE A 6 -0.83 7.65 -5.57
N LYS A 7 -0.08 8.65 -6.01
CA LYS A 7 -0.22 9.19 -7.37
C LYS A 7 0.79 8.50 -8.30
N GLU A 8 0.40 7.40 -8.95
CA GLU A 8 1.13 6.87 -10.11
C GLU A 8 0.83 7.74 -11.34
N THR A 9 1.78 8.58 -11.77
CA THR A 9 1.71 9.22 -13.09
C THR A 9 1.99 8.15 -14.15
N VAL A 10 0.99 7.76 -14.93
CA VAL A 10 1.21 7.00 -16.17
C VAL A 10 1.85 7.96 -17.17
N GLY A 11 3.13 7.73 -17.49
CA GLY A 11 3.87 8.51 -18.47
C GLY A 11 3.21 8.46 -19.84
N GLN A 12 2.97 9.64 -20.40
CA GLN A 12 2.53 9.85 -21.77
C GLN A 12 3.50 9.23 -22.77
N SER A 13 2.96 8.55 -23.77
CA SER A 13 3.67 8.04 -24.94
C SER A 13 4.47 9.14 -25.63
N PHE A 14 5.81 9.05 -25.58
CA PHE A 14 6.67 9.82 -26.45
C PHE A 14 6.92 9.01 -27.73
N LEU A 15 6.40 9.52 -28.85
CA LEU A 15 6.74 9.06 -30.19
C LEU A 15 8.23 9.34 -30.42
N TYR A 16 9.03 8.32 -30.70
CA TYR A 16 10.33 8.49 -31.33
C TYR A 16 10.34 7.78 -32.68
N GLY A 17 10.62 8.60 -33.70
CA GLY A 17 10.72 8.19 -35.09
C GLY A 17 11.92 7.30 -35.35
N ASN A 18 11.77 6.50 -36.40
CA ASN A 18 12.82 5.76 -37.07
C ASN A 18 14.09 6.61 -37.28
N ASN A 19 15.24 6.02 -36.96
CA ASN A 19 16.37 6.02 -37.89
C ASN A 19 17.23 4.78 -37.63
N SER A 20 17.35 3.98 -38.69
CA SER A 20 18.30 2.89 -38.84
C SER A 20 19.70 3.48 -39.02
N ASP A 21 20.70 2.94 -38.32
CA ASP A 21 21.96 2.55 -38.93
C ASP A 21 22.81 1.73 -37.94
N GLY A 22 23.39 0.65 -38.46
CA GLY A 22 24.02 -0.40 -37.67
C GLY A 22 25.46 -0.09 -37.25
N SER A 23 25.86 -0.70 -36.14
CA SER A 23 27.24 -1.12 -35.91
C SER A 23 27.26 -2.21 -34.84
N VAL A 24 27.93 -3.30 -35.15
CA VAL A 24 28.07 -4.49 -34.31
C VAL A 24 29.26 -4.26 -33.38
N ALA A 25 29.04 -4.15 -32.07
CA ALA A 25 30.12 -4.25 -31.10
C ALA A 25 29.62 -4.66 -29.69
N ASP A 26 30.15 -5.81 -29.27
CA ASP A 26 30.43 -6.25 -27.90
C ASP A 26 29.29 -6.74 -26.98
N CYS A 27 29.20 -8.07 -26.92
CA CYS A 27 28.41 -8.83 -25.96
C CYS A 27 29.12 -8.91 -24.60
N ARG A 28 29.18 -7.81 -23.82
CA ARG A 28 29.54 -7.86 -22.39
C ARG A 28 28.84 -6.77 -21.57
N GLY A 29 27.79 -7.18 -20.84
CA GLY A 29 27.42 -6.53 -19.57
C GLY A 29 26.41 -5.39 -19.62
N THR A 30 25.23 -5.60 -20.20
CA THR A 30 24.04 -4.76 -19.94
C THR A 30 22.83 -5.64 -19.66
N ARG A 31 22.96 -6.50 -18.65
CA ARG A 31 21.79 -6.86 -17.87
C ARG A 31 21.54 -5.60 -17.07
N ASP A 32 20.50 -4.84 -17.43
CA ASP A 32 20.05 -3.70 -16.63
C ASP A 32 20.08 -4.14 -15.17
N MET A 33 20.93 -3.45 -14.43
CA MET A 33 21.03 -3.46 -12.99
C MET A 33 19.74 -2.81 -12.50
N LEU A 34 18.66 -3.56 -12.62
CA LEU A 34 17.32 -3.24 -12.13
C LEU A 34 17.48 -3.05 -10.63
N ASP A 35 17.57 -1.80 -10.19
CA ASP A 35 17.68 -1.38 -8.79
C ASP A 35 16.93 -2.37 -7.89
N ALA A 36 17.64 -3.30 -7.24
CA ALA A 36 16.99 -4.31 -6.43
C ALA A 36 16.37 -3.61 -5.22
N VAL A 37 15.04 -3.62 -5.16
CA VAL A 37 14.29 -3.04 -4.04
C VAL A 37 13.88 -4.14 -3.09
N GLU A 38 14.31 -4.02 -1.83
CA GLU A 38 13.90 -4.90 -0.74
C GLU A 38 12.66 -4.34 -0.04
N ILE A 39 11.66 -5.19 0.22
CA ILE A 39 10.56 -4.86 1.14
C ILE A 39 10.86 -5.51 2.48
N ARG A 40 11.02 -4.69 3.52
CA ARG A 40 11.26 -5.17 4.89
C ARG A 40 10.52 -4.33 5.92
N GLU A 41 10.43 -4.84 7.15
CA GLU A 41 9.88 -4.08 8.26
C GLU A 41 10.68 -2.79 8.50
N ARG A 42 9.95 -1.72 8.81
CA ARG A 42 10.53 -0.42 9.14
C ARG A 42 11.13 -0.47 10.53
N THR A 43 12.33 0.05 10.66
CA THR A 43 13.00 0.35 11.93
C THR A 43 12.99 1.86 12.19
N GLU A 44 13.31 2.26 13.42
CA GLU A 44 13.46 3.68 13.77
C GLU A 44 14.55 4.37 12.93
N ALA A 45 15.62 3.65 12.57
CA ALA A 45 16.71 4.15 11.73
C ALA A 45 16.27 4.54 10.30
N ASP A 46 15.14 3.99 9.83
CA ASP A 46 14.61 4.31 8.50
C ASP A 46 13.83 5.63 8.48
N LEU A 47 13.40 6.15 9.63
CA LEU A 47 12.53 7.34 9.71
C LEU A 47 13.13 8.56 9.01
N PRO A 48 14.41 8.93 9.19
CA PRO A 48 15.00 10.04 8.46
C PRO A 48 14.91 9.89 6.95
N GLY A 49 15.15 8.68 6.42
CA GLY A 49 15.03 8.36 5.00
C GLY A 49 13.58 8.40 4.52
N CYS A 50 12.65 7.88 5.31
CA CYS A 50 11.21 7.97 5.03
C CYS A 50 10.72 9.42 4.98
N VAL A 51 11.23 10.29 5.87
CA VAL A 51 10.91 11.73 5.87
C VAL A 51 11.46 12.41 4.61
N ALA A 52 12.66 12.04 4.15
CA ALA A 52 13.21 12.56 2.90
C ALA A 52 12.35 12.16 1.70
N ALA A 53 11.95 10.89 1.59
CA ALA A 53 11.03 10.41 0.56
C ALA A 53 9.66 11.11 0.66
N LEU A 54 9.09 11.24 1.86
CA LEU A 54 7.84 11.96 2.09
C LEU A 54 7.90 13.41 1.64
N ARG A 55 9.05 14.08 1.83
CA ARG A 55 9.25 15.46 1.38
C ARG A 55 9.21 15.57 -0.15
N ALA A 56 9.79 14.60 -0.86
CA ALA A 56 9.70 14.54 -2.32
C ALA A 56 8.25 14.31 -2.79
N VAL A 57 7.51 13.42 -2.11
CA VAL A 57 6.08 13.19 -2.35
C VAL A 57 5.27 14.46 -2.11
N HIS A 58 5.53 15.19 -1.02
CA HIS A 58 4.84 16.43 -0.71
C HIS A 58 5.04 17.49 -1.79
N ALA A 59 6.28 17.66 -2.25
CA ALA A 59 6.60 18.61 -3.31
C ALA A 59 5.95 18.25 -4.66
N ALA A 60 5.86 16.96 -5.00
CA ALA A 60 5.32 16.50 -6.28
C ALA A 60 3.79 16.41 -6.30
N ASP A 61 3.19 15.89 -5.23
CA ASP A 61 1.79 15.45 -5.21
C ASP A 61 0.90 16.28 -4.29
N GLY A 62 1.50 17.10 -3.43
CA GLY A 62 0.81 17.77 -2.33
C GLY A 62 0.39 16.81 -1.21
N TYR A 63 1.02 15.64 -1.09
CA TYR A 63 0.76 14.68 -0.02
C TYR A 63 1.94 14.60 0.99
N PRO A 64 1.70 14.74 2.31
CA PRO A 64 0.43 15.06 2.94
C PRO A 64 -0.01 16.49 2.58
N THR A 65 -1.32 16.77 2.61
CA THR A 65 -1.85 18.11 2.32
C THR A 65 -1.26 19.18 3.24
N TRP A 66 -1.06 18.80 4.51
CA TRP A 66 -0.36 19.61 5.49
C TRP A 66 0.97 18.95 5.82
N TRP A 67 2.07 19.67 5.61
CA TRP A 67 3.36 19.21 6.09
C TRP A 67 3.37 19.23 7.63
N PRO A 68 3.59 18.09 8.31
CA PRO A 68 3.56 18.02 9.76
C PRO A 68 4.78 18.73 10.38
N ALA A 69 4.58 19.33 11.56
CA ALA A 69 5.67 19.93 12.35
C ALA A 69 6.67 18.86 12.82
N ASP A 70 6.18 17.65 13.12
CA ASP A 70 6.98 16.45 13.38
C ASP A 70 6.66 15.36 12.34
N PRO A 71 7.42 15.29 11.23
CA PRO A 71 7.22 14.29 10.18
C PRO A 71 7.53 12.86 10.63
N ALA A 72 8.49 12.67 11.54
CA ALA A 72 8.86 11.34 12.01
C ALA A 72 7.74 10.75 12.89
N GLY A 73 7.25 11.53 13.86
CA GLY A 73 6.07 11.13 14.66
C GLY A 73 4.79 11.01 13.84
N TRP A 74 4.65 11.77 12.74
CA TRP A 74 3.52 11.62 11.82
C TRP A 74 3.57 10.33 11.00
N LEU A 75 4.76 9.81 10.69
CA LEU A 75 4.98 8.53 10.02
C LEU A 75 4.82 7.34 10.98
N ASP A 76 5.00 7.57 12.27
CA ASP A 76 4.85 6.58 13.35
C ASP A 76 3.77 6.98 14.36
N PRO A 77 2.49 7.08 13.93
CA PRO A 77 1.42 7.50 14.82
C PRO A 77 1.17 6.47 15.94
N ALA A 78 0.59 6.95 17.04
CA ALA A 78 0.09 6.06 18.10
C ALA A 78 -0.87 5.01 17.51
N GLY A 79 -0.71 3.76 17.93
CA GLY A 79 -1.49 2.63 17.41
C GLY A 79 -0.91 1.97 16.16
N THR A 80 0.28 2.37 15.69
CA THR A 80 1.04 1.62 14.67
C THR A 80 1.29 0.18 15.15
N ALA A 81 0.79 -0.78 14.39
CA ALA A 81 0.94 -2.20 14.66
C ALA A 81 2.05 -2.86 13.86
N ALA A 82 2.31 -2.35 12.66
CA ALA A 82 3.42 -2.76 11.80
C ALA A 82 3.67 -1.69 10.74
N ALA A 83 4.89 -1.62 10.22
CA ALA A 83 5.25 -0.73 9.13
C ALA A 83 6.32 -1.37 8.25
N TRP A 84 6.31 -1.05 6.96
CA TRP A 84 7.27 -1.55 5.98
C TRP A 84 7.85 -0.40 5.16
N VAL A 85 9.08 -0.62 4.73
CA VAL A 85 9.80 0.25 3.81
C VAL A 85 10.20 -0.53 2.57
N ALA A 86 10.17 0.15 1.44
CA ALA A 86 10.81 -0.29 0.21
C ALA A 86 12.19 0.37 0.17
N VAL A 87 13.26 -0.40 0.15
CA VAL A 87 14.63 0.10 0.31
C VAL A 87 15.43 -0.22 -0.95
N ASP A 88 16.12 0.78 -1.50
CA ASP A 88 17.01 0.57 -2.65
C ASP A 88 18.34 -0.10 -2.23
N GLU A 89 19.17 -0.47 -3.21
CA GLU A 89 20.47 -1.12 -2.97
C GLU A 89 21.42 -0.29 -2.09
N ALA A 90 21.27 1.04 -2.09
CA ALA A 90 22.05 1.93 -1.25
C ALA A 90 21.55 1.99 0.20
N GLY A 91 20.47 1.27 0.52
CA GLY A 91 19.86 1.27 1.84
C GLY A 91 18.90 2.44 2.07
N ALA A 92 18.54 3.21 1.03
CA ALA A 92 17.66 4.36 1.16
C ALA A 92 16.17 3.98 1.03
N PRO A 93 15.30 4.37 1.97
CA PRO A 93 13.85 4.19 1.84
C PRO A 93 13.29 4.96 0.65
N ARG A 94 12.65 4.24 -0.27
CA ARG A 94 11.95 4.74 -1.46
C ARG A 94 10.44 4.56 -1.40
N GLY A 95 9.92 3.95 -0.35
CA GLY A 95 8.49 3.83 -0.13
C GLY A 95 8.21 3.40 1.30
N HIS A 96 6.99 3.64 1.74
CA HIS A 96 6.57 3.38 3.10
C HIS A 96 5.09 3.01 3.13
N VAL A 97 4.73 2.15 4.09
CA VAL A 97 3.34 1.94 4.52
C VAL A 97 3.34 1.56 5.98
N CYS A 98 2.32 1.99 6.73
CA CYS A 98 2.07 1.45 8.06
C CYS A 98 0.63 0.96 8.22
N VAL A 99 0.44 0.05 9.17
CA VAL A 99 -0.85 -0.47 9.59
C VAL A 99 -1.13 0.02 10.99
N VAL A 100 -2.30 0.62 11.18
CA VAL A 100 -2.75 1.15 12.48
C VAL A 100 -3.94 0.37 13.04
N ARG A 101 -3.94 0.14 14.35
CA ARG A 101 -5.05 -0.45 15.12
C ARG A 101 -6.00 0.62 15.63
N GLY A 102 -7.11 0.17 16.23
CA GLY A 102 -8.08 1.06 16.88
C GLY A 102 -8.95 1.81 15.89
N VAL A 103 -9.19 1.21 14.72
CA VAL A 103 -10.04 1.78 13.68
C VAL A 103 -11.50 1.56 14.08
N ASP A 104 -12.23 2.64 14.31
CA ASP A 104 -13.67 2.59 14.56
C ASP A 104 -14.43 2.89 13.26
N ASP A 105 -14.72 1.84 12.49
CA ASP A 105 -15.51 1.94 11.27
C ASP A 105 -16.56 0.81 11.22
N PRO A 106 -17.73 1.01 11.84
CA PRO A 106 -18.76 -0.02 11.90
C PRO A 106 -19.31 -0.41 10.53
N VAL A 107 -19.26 0.49 9.53
CA VAL A 107 -19.71 0.21 8.15
C VAL A 107 -18.74 -0.75 7.48
N ALA A 108 -17.44 -0.48 7.54
CA ALA A 108 -16.41 -1.37 7.01
C ALA A 108 -16.41 -2.72 7.74
N ALA A 109 -16.59 -2.73 9.06
CA ALA A 109 -16.61 -3.95 9.88
C ALA A 109 -17.79 -4.85 9.48
N ALA A 110 -18.98 -4.27 9.38
CA ALA A 110 -20.18 -4.97 8.93
C ALA A 110 -20.03 -5.51 7.50
N ALA A 111 -19.47 -4.71 6.59
CA ALA A 111 -19.24 -5.14 5.20
C ALA A 111 -18.23 -6.29 5.11
N ALA A 112 -17.22 -6.30 5.99
CA ALA A 112 -16.23 -7.38 6.12
C ALA A 112 -16.77 -8.63 6.83
N GLY A 113 -17.86 -8.52 7.59
CA GLY A 113 -18.35 -9.60 8.45
C GLY A 113 -17.45 -9.89 9.64
N VAL A 114 -16.73 -8.89 10.15
CA VAL A 114 -15.82 -9.00 11.30
C VAL A 114 -16.20 -8.02 12.41
N PRO A 115 -15.84 -8.28 13.68
CA PRO A 115 -15.93 -7.29 14.75
C PRO A 115 -15.08 -6.04 14.44
N THR A 116 -15.52 -4.85 14.87
CA THR A 116 -14.77 -3.60 14.67
C THR A 116 -13.34 -3.68 15.24
N GLY A 117 -13.13 -4.39 16.35
CA GLY A 117 -11.80 -4.60 16.92
C GLY A 117 -10.82 -5.42 16.06
N ASP A 118 -11.33 -6.11 15.03
CA ASP A 118 -10.51 -6.87 14.08
C ASP A 118 -10.17 -6.09 12.81
N LEU A 119 -10.67 -4.85 12.68
CA LEU A 119 -10.24 -3.92 11.65
C LEU A 119 -8.89 -3.29 11.98
N VAL A 120 -8.07 -3.17 10.93
CA VAL A 120 -6.81 -2.41 10.93
C VAL A 120 -6.75 -1.58 9.65
N ALA A 121 -6.19 -0.38 9.71
CA ALA A 121 -6.16 0.52 8.56
C ALA A 121 -4.76 0.62 7.96
N ILE A 122 -4.69 0.64 6.63
CA ILE A 122 -3.52 1.17 5.93
C ILE A 122 -3.42 2.66 6.24
N SER A 123 -2.22 3.12 6.54
CA SER A 123 -1.90 4.52 6.75
C SER A 123 -0.53 4.83 6.14
N ARG A 124 -0.32 6.09 5.77
CA ARG A 124 0.98 6.62 5.32
C ARG A 124 1.62 5.83 4.18
N LEU A 125 0.81 5.35 3.23
CA LEU A 125 1.30 4.68 2.03
C LEU A 125 1.79 5.72 1.03
N PHE A 126 3.05 5.66 0.65
CA PHE A 126 3.62 6.48 -0.41
C PHE A 126 4.86 5.83 -1.02
N VAL A 127 5.20 6.26 -2.23
CA VAL A 127 6.42 5.86 -2.94
C VAL A 127 7.11 7.12 -3.44
N ASP A 128 8.43 7.20 -3.32
CA ASP A 128 9.27 8.28 -3.84
C ASP A 128 9.01 8.47 -5.35
N PRO A 129 8.61 9.67 -5.80
CA PRO A 129 8.35 9.96 -7.20
C PRO A 129 9.49 9.58 -8.15
N ALA A 130 10.75 9.64 -7.69
CA ALA A 130 11.93 9.34 -8.50
C ALA A 130 11.99 7.89 -9.01
N VAL A 131 11.29 6.97 -8.33
CA VAL A 131 11.28 5.54 -8.66
C VAL A 131 9.89 5.04 -9.12
N ARG A 132 8.89 5.92 -9.18
CA ARG A 132 7.56 5.57 -9.71
C ARG A 132 7.63 5.27 -11.21
N GLY A 133 6.72 4.42 -11.70
CA GLY A 133 6.61 4.14 -13.13
C GLY A 133 7.75 3.34 -13.75
N ARG A 134 8.80 2.98 -12.99
CA ARG A 134 9.90 2.11 -13.44
C ARG A 134 9.53 0.62 -13.51
N GLY A 135 8.24 0.29 -13.47
CA GLY A 135 7.75 -1.10 -13.45
C GLY A 135 8.02 -1.88 -12.14
N LEU A 136 8.57 -1.24 -11.11
CA LEU A 136 8.95 -1.89 -9.85
C LEU A 136 7.76 -2.27 -8.95
N GLY A 137 6.58 -1.69 -9.17
CA GLY A 137 5.37 -2.04 -8.42
C GLY A 137 5.47 -1.85 -6.91
N LEU A 138 6.27 -0.88 -6.42
CA LEU A 138 6.57 -0.74 -4.99
C LEU A 138 5.33 -0.52 -4.13
N GLY A 139 4.34 0.25 -4.62
CA GLY A 139 3.06 0.44 -3.92
C GLY A 139 2.32 -0.89 -3.75
N THR A 140 2.29 -1.72 -4.79
CA THR A 140 1.73 -3.08 -4.74
C THR A 140 2.48 -3.97 -3.76
N ALA A 141 3.82 -3.95 -3.78
CA ALA A 141 4.64 -4.79 -2.91
C ALA A 141 4.49 -4.42 -1.44
N LEU A 142 4.42 -3.11 -1.12
CA LEU A 142 4.13 -2.61 0.22
C LEU A 142 2.74 -3.02 0.70
N LEU A 143 1.72 -2.90 -0.14
CA LEU A 143 0.36 -3.36 0.17
C LEU A 143 0.31 -4.88 0.40
N ALA A 144 1.04 -5.66 -0.39
CA ALA A 144 1.13 -7.10 -0.22
C ALA A 144 1.75 -7.49 1.12
N ALA A 145 2.81 -6.79 1.56
CA ALA A 145 3.41 -7.01 2.88
C ALA A 145 2.41 -6.72 4.02
N ALA A 146 1.68 -5.61 3.94
CA ALA A 146 0.63 -5.29 4.90
C ALA A 146 -0.50 -6.32 4.90
N GLN A 147 -0.94 -6.79 3.73
CA GLN A 147 -1.95 -7.84 3.57
C GLN A 147 -1.52 -9.17 4.18
N ALA A 148 -0.28 -9.60 3.92
CA ALA A 148 0.28 -10.82 4.50
C ALA A 148 0.30 -10.74 6.03
N TRP A 149 0.73 -9.60 6.59
CA TRP A 149 0.69 -9.37 8.03
C TRP A 149 -0.73 -9.44 8.58
N ALA A 150 -1.69 -8.78 7.95
CA ALA A 150 -3.08 -8.77 8.41
C ALA A 150 -3.68 -10.19 8.40
N GLY A 151 -3.44 -10.95 7.34
CA GLY A 151 -3.85 -12.36 7.24
C GLY A 151 -3.23 -13.23 8.33
N GLY A 152 -1.93 -13.07 8.59
CA GLY A 152 -1.22 -13.80 9.66
C GLY A 152 -1.72 -13.48 11.07
N HIS A 153 -2.37 -12.32 11.26
CA HIS A 153 -2.90 -11.87 12.55
C HIS A 153 -4.44 -11.98 12.66
N GLY A 154 -5.11 -12.56 11.67
CA GLY A 154 -6.57 -12.66 11.64
C GLY A 154 -7.26 -11.29 11.61
N ARG A 155 -6.64 -10.29 10.97
CA ARG A 155 -7.16 -8.92 10.88
C ARG A 155 -7.66 -8.62 9.47
N GLN A 156 -8.69 -7.79 9.39
CA GLN A 156 -9.19 -7.27 8.12
C GLN A 156 -8.63 -5.87 7.86
N LEU A 157 -7.95 -5.71 6.72
CA LEU A 157 -7.45 -4.41 6.29
C LEU A 157 -8.56 -3.58 5.65
N VAL A 158 -8.57 -2.30 6.03
CA VAL A 158 -9.35 -1.23 5.42
C VAL A 158 -8.42 -0.08 5.01
N LEU A 159 -8.83 0.69 4.01
CA LEU A 159 -8.21 1.98 3.71
C LEU A 159 -9.25 3.00 3.26
N ASP A 160 -8.92 4.27 3.41
CA ASP A 160 -9.65 5.38 2.84
C ASP A 160 -8.78 6.16 1.85
N VAL A 161 -9.37 6.57 0.73
CA VAL A 161 -8.70 7.35 -0.31
C VAL A 161 -9.62 8.48 -0.77
N VAL A 162 -9.05 9.64 -1.07
CA VAL A 162 -9.81 10.75 -1.67
C VAL A 162 -10.44 10.28 -2.98
N ASP A 163 -11.73 10.56 -3.15
CA ASP A 163 -12.49 10.24 -4.36
C ASP A 163 -12.24 11.28 -5.45
N ASP A 164 -10.99 11.36 -5.92
CA ASP A 164 -10.56 12.24 -7.02
C ASP A 164 -10.37 11.48 -8.35
N GLY A 165 -10.68 10.17 -8.38
CA GLY A 165 -10.43 9.31 -9.53
C GLY A 165 -8.94 9.18 -9.87
N GLY A 166 -8.07 9.49 -8.92
CA GLY A 166 -6.62 9.47 -9.12
C GLY A 166 -6.03 8.07 -9.13
N PRO A 167 -4.71 7.96 -9.40
CA PRO A 167 -4.04 6.67 -9.61
C PRO A 167 -4.11 5.69 -8.42
N ALA A 168 -4.35 6.20 -7.21
CA ALA A 168 -4.53 5.38 -6.01
C ALA A 168 -5.78 4.50 -6.14
N VAL A 169 -6.88 5.07 -6.67
CA VAL A 169 -8.13 4.34 -6.92
C VAL A 169 -7.89 3.21 -7.91
N ASP A 170 -7.24 3.51 -9.04
CA ASP A 170 -6.91 2.52 -10.07
C ASP A 170 -6.05 1.38 -9.53
N LEU A 171 -5.08 1.71 -8.66
CA LEU A 171 -4.25 0.71 -7.99
C LEU A 171 -5.09 -0.22 -7.10
N TYR A 172 -5.94 0.32 -6.22
CA TYR A 172 -6.74 -0.51 -5.31
C TYR A 172 -7.72 -1.41 -6.07
N GLU A 173 -8.39 -0.88 -7.09
CA GLU A 173 -9.33 -1.64 -7.91
C GLU A 173 -8.63 -2.73 -8.72
N ARG A 174 -7.44 -2.45 -9.26
CA ARG A 174 -6.56 -3.46 -9.90
C ARG A 174 -6.13 -4.55 -8.93
N LEU A 175 -5.85 -4.20 -7.68
CA LEU A 175 -5.53 -5.13 -6.60
C LEU A 175 -6.76 -5.79 -5.97
N ARG A 176 -7.95 -5.65 -6.59
CA ARG A 176 -9.21 -6.29 -6.17
C ARG A 176 -9.65 -5.91 -4.76
N TRP A 177 -9.25 -4.73 -4.28
CA TRP A 177 -9.86 -4.17 -3.09
C TRP A 177 -11.32 -3.86 -3.36
N ARG A 178 -12.19 -4.20 -2.41
CA ARG A 178 -13.63 -4.04 -2.55
C ARG A 178 -14.07 -2.70 -1.98
N LEU A 179 -14.64 -1.83 -2.81
CA LEU A 179 -15.30 -0.60 -2.37
C LEU A 179 -16.50 -0.97 -1.49
N VAL A 180 -16.56 -0.44 -0.26
CA VAL A 180 -17.64 -0.72 0.69
C VAL A 180 -18.41 0.52 1.12
N ASP A 181 -17.83 1.72 0.99
CA ASP A 181 -18.49 2.96 1.37
C ASP A 181 -17.94 4.15 0.57
N ARG A 182 -18.77 5.19 0.42
CA ARG A 182 -18.39 6.51 -0.10
C ARG A 182 -18.97 7.56 0.84
N ARG A 183 -18.11 8.33 1.49
CA ARG A 183 -18.51 9.32 2.50
C ARG A 183 -17.63 10.55 2.47
N GLN A 184 -17.99 11.57 3.25
CA GLN A 184 -17.11 12.73 3.44
C GLN A 184 -15.99 12.39 4.42
N ALA A 185 -14.79 12.90 4.15
CA ALA A 185 -13.67 12.79 5.08
C ALA A 185 -14.02 13.35 6.46
N ASP A 186 -13.45 12.75 7.50
CA ASP A 186 -13.51 13.28 8.88
C ASP A 186 -12.57 14.48 9.07
N TRP A 187 -11.70 14.75 8.10
CA TRP A 187 -10.75 15.86 8.05
C TRP A 187 -11.15 16.93 7.02
N ILE A 188 -10.58 18.13 7.19
CA ILE A 188 -10.78 19.30 6.31
C ILE A 188 -9.45 19.71 5.66
N THR A 189 -9.51 20.20 4.43
CA THR A 189 -8.38 20.82 3.73
C THR A 189 -8.09 22.23 4.29
N PRO A 190 -6.98 22.88 3.89
CA PRO A 190 -6.74 24.29 4.22
C PRO A 190 -7.87 25.23 3.80
N GLU A 191 -8.58 24.90 2.73
CA GLU A 191 -9.70 25.67 2.19
C GLU A 191 -11.02 25.39 2.94
N GLY A 192 -10.98 24.55 4.00
CA GLY A 192 -12.15 24.16 4.78
C GLY A 192 -13.03 23.11 4.10
N ILE A 193 -12.54 22.45 3.04
CA ILE A 193 -13.30 21.49 2.26
C ILE A 193 -13.17 20.10 2.88
N ARG A 194 -14.28 19.38 3.01
CA ARG A 194 -14.26 17.93 3.23
C ARG A 194 -14.26 17.25 1.86
N HIS A 195 -13.23 16.46 1.58
CA HIS A 195 -13.21 15.69 0.35
C HIS A 195 -14.11 14.46 0.48
N PRO A 196 -14.82 14.07 -0.59
CA PRO A 196 -15.37 12.73 -0.67
C PRO A 196 -14.21 11.71 -0.59
N VAL A 197 -14.43 10.62 0.13
CA VAL A 197 -13.50 9.50 0.25
C VAL A 197 -14.20 8.19 -0.09
N ARG A 198 -13.44 7.28 -0.68
CA ARG A 198 -13.81 5.89 -0.91
C ARG A 198 -13.18 5.02 0.17
N ILE A 199 -13.98 4.14 0.75
CA ILE A 199 -13.52 3.15 1.74
C ILE A 199 -13.42 1.80 1.07
N TYR A 200 -12.24 1.20 1.12
CA TYR A 200 -11.96 -0.09 0.50
C TYR A 200 -11.55 -1.12 1.54
N LEU A 201 -12.03 -2.35 1.39
CA LEU A 201 -11.55 -3.52 2.10
C LEU A 201 -10.54 -4.29 1.26
N ALA A 202 -9.45 -4.74 1.89
CA ALA A 202 -8.53 -5.67 1.26
C ALA A 202 -9.26 -6.97 0.91
N PRO A 203 -8.88 -7.63 -0.21
CA PRO A 203 -9.39 -8.95 -0.52
C PRO A 203 -9.08 -9.88 0.65
N THR A 204 -10.10 -10.58 1.15
CA THR A 204 -9.87 -11.68 2.09
C THR A 204 -9.05 -12.71 1.34
N GLY A 205 -7.82 -12.98 1.78
CA GLY A 205 -7.07 -14.12 1.27
C GLY A 205 -8.00 -15.31 1.37
N ALA A 206 -8.27 -15.98 0.24
CA ALA A 206 -9.04 -17.21 0.27
C ALA A 206 -8.37 -18.06 1.35
N ALA A 207 -9.09 -18.30 2.45
CA ALA A 207 -8.68 -19.29 3.42
C ALA A 207 -8.40 -20.52 2.55
N SER A 208 -7.13 -20.89 2.44
CA SER A 208 -6.71 -22.06 1.68
C SER A 208 -7.53 -23.20 2.24
N GLY A 209 -8.52 -23.60 1.46
CA GLY A 209 -9.49 -24.61 1.85
C GLY A 209 -8.78 -25.94 1.96
N THR A 210 -8.26 -26.25 3.13
CA THR A 210 -8.19 -27.62 3.62
C THR A 210 -9.48 -27.92 4.37
N ALA A 211 -10.57 -27.92 3.62
CA ALA A 211 -11.70 -28.77 3.92
C ALA A 211 -11.61 -29.96 2.97
N ASP A 212 -11.64 -31.15 3.58
CA ASP A 212 -11.76 -32.50 3.00
C ASP A 212 -10.46 -33.31 2.80
N ARG A 213 -10.17 -34.15 3.80
CA ARG A 213 -10.22 -35.61 3.57
C ARG A 213 -10.35 -36.44 4.85
N ARG A 214 -11.54 -37.02 5.00
CA ARG A 214 -11.84 -38.36 5.57
C ARG A 214 -11.29 -38.69 6.97
N ASP A 215 -12.20 -38.78 7.93
CA ASP A 215 -12.30 -40.01 8.71
C ASP A 215 -13.75 -40.53 8.70
N ARG A 216 -14.02 -41.39 7.70
CA ARG A 216 -15.04 -42.43 7.79
C ARG A 216 -14.30 -43.67 8.28
N SER A 217 -14.29 -43.90 9.58
CA SER A 217 -14.16 -45.23 10.16
C SER A 217 -15.28 -45.35 11.19
N ARG A 218 -16.48 -45.72 10.73
CA ARG A 218 -16.92 -47.12 10.59
C ARG A 218 -17.13 -47.73 11.98
N PHE A 219 -18.35 -47.51 12.47
CA PHE A 219 -19.10 -48.51 13.22
C PHE A 219 -19.03 -49.84 12.46
N ASP A 220 -18.39 -50.86 13.04
CA ASP A 220 -18.64 -52.28 12.83
C ASP A 220 -18.06 -53.07 14.04
N GLU A 221 -18.98 -53.60 14.85
CA GLU A 221 -18.98 -54.87 15.59
C GLU A 221 -18.03 -55.24 16.77
N LEU A 222 -18.71 -55.57 17.90
CA LEU A 222 -18.57 -56.75 18.77
C LEU A 222 -17.29 -56.96 19.60
N THR A 223 -17.37 -56.68 20.91
CA THR A 223 -17.32 -57.66 22.02
C THR A 223 -17.90 -57.00 23.27
#